data_AF-A0A243D205-F1
#
_entry.id   AF-A0A243D205-F1
#
_cell.length_a   1.000
_cell.length_b   1.000
_cell.length_c   1.000
_cell.angle_alpha   90.00
_cell.angle_beta   90.00
_cell.angle_gamma   90.00
#
_symmetry.space_group_name_H-M   'P 1'
#
loop_
_entity.id
_entity.type
_entity.pdbx_description
1 polymer ?
#
loop_
_entity_poly.entity_id
_entity_poly.type
_entity_poly.pdbx_seq_one_letter_code
_entity_poly.pdbx_strand_id
1 'polypeptide(L)'
;MKYFNKDWYKEMQVSGFLNFSETVEEWEEMLRESEKIGMDYKQRMDDLEQAYKDNYNSNSIKERLAQNVVQLYEYSLHDSQVTSVERRSKDTIIITLDCSGTFNEFDKLKVTFTGVSKCSIPENFEGAWWLCHEIDLAEDGFELGVLFDCPFEEVMICAKNVLLEIDN
;
A
#
# COMPACT_ATOMS: atom_id res chain seq x y z
N MET A 1 -5.42 15.24 0.31
CA MET A 1 -4.70 15.07 1.60
C MET A 1 -4.08 13.69 1.53
N LYS A 2 -2.82 13.48 1.93
CA LYS A 2 -2.26 12.11 1.94
C LYS A 2 -2.76 11.39 3.18
N TYR A 3 -3.32 10.22 2.99
CA TYR A 3 -3.91 9.43 4.08
C TYR A 3 -2.97 8.33 4.57
N PHE A 4 -1.96 7.98 3.78
CA PHE A 4 -0.95 6.99 4.16
C PHE A 4 0.40 7.63 4.41
N ASN A 5 0.60 8.07 5.64
CA ASN A 5 1.92 8.36 6.19
C ASN A 5 2.13 7.51 7.45
N LYS A 6 3.37 7.43 7.91
CA LYS A 6 3.83 6.67 9.06
C LYS A 6 3.09 7.02 10.35
N ASP A 7 2.69 8.27 10.51
CA ASP A 7 1.93 8.71 11.68
C ASP A 7 0.49 8.18 11.62
N TRP A 8 -0.17 8.29 10.46
CA TRP A 8 -1.49 7.71 10.22
C TRP A 8 -1.50 6.19 10.32
N TYR A 9 -0.48 5.49 9.80
CA TYR A 9 -0.36 4.04 9.92
C TYR A 9 -0.29 3.61 11.39
N LYS A 10 0.51 4.31 12.20
CA LYS A 10 0.54 4.07 13.66
C LYS A 10 -0.79 4.40 14.32
N GLU A 11 -1.43 5.50 13.93
CA GLU A 11 -2.76 5.84 14.46
C GLU A 11 -3.80 4.78 14.12
N MET A 12 -3.78 4.20 12.90
CA MET A 12 -4.66 3.10 12.51
C MET A 12 -4.38 1.81 13.30
N GLN A 13 -3.10 1.50 13.58
CA GLN A 13 -2.74 0.39 14.46
C GLN A 13 -3.25 0.61 15.90
N VAL A 14 -3.10 1.83 16.42
CA VAL A 14 -3.54 2.22 17.77
C VAL A 14 -5.06 2.29 17.88
N SER A 15 -5.76 2.70 16.81
CA SER A 15 -7.22 2.78 16.78
C SER A 15 -7.91 1.42 16.60
N GLY A 16 -7.14 0.33 16.59
CA GLY A 16 -7.64 -1.03 16.42
C GLY A 16 -7.92 -1.43 14.96
N PHE A 17 -7.80 -0.51 14.00
CA PHE A 17 -8.17 -0.77 12.60
C PHE A 17 -7.29 -1.86 11.96
N LEU A 18 -6.02 -1.93 12.38
CA LEU A 18 -5.05 -2.94 11.93
C LEU A 18 -4.63 -3.89 13.07
N ASN A 19 -5.30 -3.84 14.22
CA ASN A 19 -5.02 -4.76 15.32
C ASN A 19 -5.90 -6.00 15.13
N PHE A 20 -5.31 -7.07 14.60
CA PHE A 20 -6.00 -8.33 14.40
C PHE A 20 -5.97 -9.13 15.69
N SER A 21 -7.14 -9.47 16.20
CA SER A 21 -7.25 -10.49 17.24
C SER A 21 -6.73 -11.81 16.68
N GLU A 22 -5.73 -12.40 17.32
CA GLU A 22 -5.15 -13.68 16.90
C GLU A 22 -6.07 -14.85 17.30
N THR A 23 -6.98 -14.59 18.25
CA THR A 23 -7.95 -15.57 18.76
C THR A 23 -9.38 -15.02 18.83
N VAL A 24 -10.35 -15.93 18.89
CA VAL A 24 -11.77 -15.58 19.08
C VAL A 24 -11.98 -14.95 20.46
N GLU A 25 -11.27 -15.43 21.47
CA GLU A 25 -11.33 -14.92 22.83
C GLU A 25 -10.91 -13.45 22.91
N GLU A 26 -9.79 -13.10 22.26
CA GLU A 26 -9.31 -11.72 22.13
C GLU A 26 -10.31 -10.84 21.38
N TRP A 27 -10.90 -11.37 20.30
CA TRP A 27 -11.91 -10.65 19.52
C TRP A 27 -13.14 -10.33 20.38
N GLU A 28 -13.66 -11.31 21.12
CA GLU A 28 -14.80 -11.11 22.00
C GLU A 28 -14.48 -10.17 23.17
N GLU A 29 -13.26 -10.22 23.71
CA GLU A 29 -12.81 -9.29 24.75
C GLU A 29 -12.78 -7.86 24.23
N MET A 30 -12.22 -7.64 23.04
CA MET A 30 -12.18 -6.33 22.41
C MET A 30 -13.58 -5.77 22.16
N LEU A 31 -14.54 -6.60 21.71
CA LEU A 31 -15.94 -6.19 21.55
C LEU A 31 -16.55 -5.77 22.90
N ARG A 32 -16.34 -6.56 23.96
CA ARG A 32 -16.83 -6.23 25.31
C ARG A 32 -16.24 -4.94 25.86
N GLU A 33 -14.95 -4.71 25.69
CA GLU A 33 -14.30 -3.46 26.13
C GLU A 33 -14.80 -2.25 25.33
N SER A 34 -15.04 -2.41 24.03
CA SER A 34 -15.61 -1.36 23.18
C SER A 34 -17.03 -0.98 23.62
N GLU A 35 -17.88 -1.98 23.92
CA GLU A 35 -19.23 -1.75 24.45
C GLU A 35 -19.20 -1.01 25.79
N LYS A 36 -18.26 -1.32 26.70
CA LYS A 36 -18.11 -0.65 28.00
C LYS A 36 -17.85 0.85 27.88
N ILE A 37 -17.14 1.28 26.83
CA ILE A 37 -16.88 2.70 26.56
C ILE A 37 -17.94 3.34 25.64
N GLY A 38 -19.02 2.62 25.35
CA GLY A 38 -20.12 3.11 24.51
C GLY A 38 -19.77 3.19 23.02
N MET A 39 -18.77 2.43 22.57
CA MET A 39 -18.33 2.40 21.18
C MET A 39 -18.86 1.14 20.48
N ASP A 40 -19.61 1.33 19.39
CA ASP A 40 -19.91 0.23 18.46
C ASP A 40 -18.69 0.00 17.57
N TYR A 41 -17.86 -0.98 17.94
CA TYR A 41 -16.62 -1.29 17.24
C TYR A 41 -16.87 -1.69 15.78
N LYS A 42 -17.92 -2.48 15.52
CA LYS A 42 -18.22 -2.97 14.17
C LYS A 42 -18.68 -1.83 13.26
N GLN A 43 -19.63 -1.02 13.73
CA GLN A 43 -20.09 0.13 12.97
C GLN A 43 -18.94 1.12 12.69
N ARG A 44 -18.05 1.33 13.67
CA ARG A 44 -16.87 2.18 13.49
C ARG A 44 -15.93 1.63 12.41
N MET A 45 -15.71 0.32 12.36
CA MET A 45 -14.90 -0.30 11.32
C MET A 45 -15.54 -0.13 9.94
N ASP A 46 -16.86 -0.35 9.84
CA ASP A 46 -17.61 -0.17 8.59
C ASP A 46 -17.56 1.31 8.12
N ASP A 47 -17.73 2.27 9.03
CA ASP A 47 -17.66 3.70 8.72
C ASP A 47 -16.26 4.12 8.23
N LEU A 48 -15.20 3.58 8.84
CA LEU A 48 -13.81 3.82 8.42
C LEU A 48 -13.52 3.18 7.06
N GLU A 49 -13.97 1.94 6.83
CA GLU A 49 -13.84 1.27 5.53
C GLU A 49 -14.60 2.03 4.44
N GLN A 50 -15.80 2.53 4.74
CA GLN A 50 -16.59 3.30 3.81
C GLN A 50 -15.94 4.66 3.51
N ALA A 51 -15.43 5.38 4.52
CA ALA A 51 -14.70 6.62 4.31
C ALA A 51 -13.43 6.41 3.47
N TYR A 52 -12.75 5.28 3.67
CA TYR A 52 -11.61 4.86 2.87
C TYR A 52 -11.98 4.58 1.41
N LYS A 53 -13.02 3.75 1.20
CA LYS A 53 -13.56 3.43 -0.12
C LYS A 53 -14.09 4.67 -0.81
N ASP A 54 -14.77 5.56 -0.11
CA ASP A 54 -15.28 6.80 -0.67
C ASP A 54 -14.12 7.70 -1.06
N ASN A 55 -13.06 7.80 -0.27
CA ASN A 55 -11.88 8.56 -0.69
C ASN A 55 -11.21 7.95 -1.93
N TYR A 56 -11.04 6.63 -2.02
CA TYR A 56 -10.44 5.98 -3.19
C TYR A 56 -11.36 5.94 -4.43
N ASN A 57 -12.67 5.75 -4.24
CA ASN A 57 -13.68 5.58 -5.31
C ASN A 57 -14.41 6.89 -5.68
N SER A 58 -14.42 7.93 -4.84
CA SER A 58 -14.92 9.27 -5.20
C SER A 58 -13.94 10.03 -6.09
N ASN A 59 -12.74 9.50 -6.29
CA ASN A 59 -11.65 10.20 -6.96
C ASN A 59 -11.68 10.00 -8.48
N SER A 60 -12.04 11.08 -9.17
CA SER A 60 -11.66 11.44 -10.57
C SER A 60 -10.23 11.07 -11.00
N ILE A 61 -9.37 10.70 -10.06
CA ILE A 61 -7.99 10.29 -10.26
C ILE A 61 -7.89 8.98 -11.03
N LYS A 62 -8.68 7.94 -10.70
CA LYS A 62 -8.63 6.65 -11.42
C LYS A 62 -8.86 6.82 -12.91
N GLU A 63 -9.87 7.63 -13.27
CA GLU A 63 -10.22 7.93 -14.66
C GLU A 63 -9.13 8.71 -15.41
N ARG A 64 -8.21 9.34 -14.67
CA ARG A 64 -7.10 10.15 -15.20
C ARG A 64 -5.77 9.41 -15.16
N LEU A 65 -5.68 8.29 -14.45
CA LEU A 65 -4.50 7.43 -14.39
C LEU A 65 -4.48 6.48 -15.60
N ALA A 66 -3.28 6.08 -16.00
CA ALA A 66 -3.14 5.01 -16.98
C ALA A 66 -3.60 3.67 -16.36
N GLN A 67 -4.20 2.79 -17.16
CA GLN A 67 -4.84 1.56 -16.68
C GLN A 67 -3.90 0.66 -15.87
N ASN A 68 -2.65 0.55 -16.28
CA ASN A 68 -1.59 -0.16 -15.60
C ASN A 68 -1.20 0.46 -14.25
N VAL A 69 -1.32 1.77 -14.08
CA VAL A 69 -1.13 2.42 -12.77
C VAL A 69 -2.30 2.11 -11.84
N VAL A 70 -3.52 2.11 -12.39
CA VAL A 70 -4.71 1.67 -11.64
C VAL A 70 -4.57 0.20 -11.20
N GLN A 71 -4.11 -0.67 -12.10
CA GLN A 71 -3.85 -2.08 -11.79
C GLN A 71 -2.79 -2.25 -10.70
N LEU A 72 -1.70 -1.48 -10.73
CA LEU A 72 -0.69 -1.51 -9.67
C LEU A 72 -1.30 -1.24 -8.30
N TYR A 73 -2.23 -0.28 -8.20
CA TYR A 73 -2.94 -0.05 -6.94
C TYR A 73 -3.81 -1.25 -6.57
N GLU A 74 -4.60 -1.76 -7.52
CA GLU A 74 -5.61 -2.79 -7.29
C GLU A 74 -5.02 -4.15 -6.93
N TYR A 75 -3.78 -4.44 -7.31
CA TYR A 75 -3.04 -5.61 -6.85
C TYR A 75 -2.83 -5.64 -5.34
N SER A 76 -3.05 -4.53 -4.62
CA SER A 76 -3.13 -4.54 -3.17
C SER A 76 -1.92 -5.26 -2.55
N LEU A 77 -0.72 -4.83 -2.93
CA LEU A 77 0.57 -5.51 -2.71
C LEU A 77 1.01 -5.63 -1.23
N HIS A 78 0.09 -5.40 -0.29
CA HIS A 78 0.27 -5.72 1.12
C HIS A 78 0.79 -7.16 1.26
N ASP A 79 1.78 -7.36 2.13
CA ASP A 79 2.46 -8.64 2.36
C ASP A 79 3.30 -9.14 1.16
N SER A 80 3.61 -8.28 0.19
CA SER A 80 4.66 -8.58 -0.79
C SER A 80 6.04 -8.25 -0.21
N GLN A 81 7.05 -9.05 -0.52
CA GLN A 81 8.44 -8.79 -0.13
C GLN A 81 9.28 -8.32 -1.33
N VAL A 82 10.08 -7.27 -1.13
CA VAL A 82 11.05 -6.81 -2.14
C VAL A 82 12.17 -7.83 -2.29
N THR A 83 12.28 -8.44 -3.47
CA THR A 83 13.35 -9.40 -3.79
C THR A 83 14.52 -8.76 -4.54
N SER A 84 14.27 -7.70 -5.32
CA SER A 84 15.34 -6.92 -5.94
C SER A 84 14.89 -5.49 -6.28
N VAL A 85 15.86 -4.57 -6.30
CA VAL A 85 15.69 -3.21 -6.81
C VAL A 85 16.81 -2.91 -7.80
N GLU A 86 16.45 -2.69 -9.07
CA GLU A 86 17.41 -2.43 -10.14
C GLU A 86 17.21 -1.03 -10.72
N ARG A 87 18.26 -0.22 -10.70
CA ARG A 87 18.29 1.11 -11.33
C ARG A 87 18.95 1.00 -12.70
N ARG A 88 18.16 0.77 -13.75
CA ARG A 88 18.66 0.52 -15.12
C ARG A 88 19.16 1.80 -15.80
N SER A 89 18.58 2.94 -15.47
CA SER A 89 18.97 4.27 -15.94
C SER A 89 18.56 5.33 -14.92
N LYS A 90 18.78 6.61 -15.23
CA LYS A 90 18.31 7.72 -14.39
C LYS A 90 16.78 7.81 -14.28
N ASP A 91 16.07 7.30 -15.28
CA ASP A 91 14.62 7.42 -15.44
C ASP A 91 13.88 6.06 -15.43
N THR A 92 14.59 4.95 -15.16
CA THR A 92 14.01 3.60 -15.14
C THR A 92 14.46 2.83 -13.92
N ILE A 93 13.49 2.37 -13.12
CA ILE A 93 13.69 1.57 -11.92
C ILE A 93 12.82 0.32 -12.02
N ILE A 94 13.36 -0.82 -11.62
CA ILE A 94 12.65 -2.09 -11.58
C ILE A 94 12.62 -2.56 -10.13
N ILE A 95 11.44 -2.93 -9.64
CA ILE A 95 11.25 -3.59 -8.35
C ILE A 95 10.68 -4.97 -8.63
N THR A 96 11.34 -6.00 -8.11
CA THR A 96 10.80 -7.37 -8.14
C THR A 96 10.26 -7.71 -6.76
N LEU A 97 9.06 -8.27 -6.73
CA LEU A 97 8.33 -8.63 -5.53
C LEU A 97 8.05 -10.14 -5.52
N ASP A 98 8.22 -10.74 -4.35
CA ASP A 98 7.59 -12.00 -3.99
C ASP A 98 6.20 -11.67 -3.45
N CYS A 99 5.18 -12.18 -4.11
CA CYS A 99 3.76 -11.95 -3.83
C CYS A 99 3.06 -13.24 -3.34
N SER A 100 3.81 -14.33 -3.07
CA SER A 100 3.24 -15.62 -2.66
C SER A 100 2.49 -15.58 -1.33
N GLY A 101 2.76 -14.57 -0.49
CA GLY A 101 2.04 -14.30 0.76
C GLY A 101 0.77 -13.47 0.60
N THR A 102 0.45 -13.00 -0.61
CA THR A 102 -0.67 -12.09 -0.85
C THR A 102 -1.94 -12.81 -1.30
N PHE A 103 -3.05 -12.07 -1.41
CA PHE A 103 -4.32 -12.59 -1.94
C PHE A 103 -4.39 -12.60 -3.49
N ASN A 104 -3.27 -12.32 -4.18
CA ASN A 104 -3.22 -12.30 -5.64
C ASN A 104 -3.14 -13.72 -6.23
N GLU A 105 -3.50 -13.85 -7.51
CA GLU A 105 -3.39 -15.10 -8.27
C GLU A 105 -1.96 -15.39 -8.78
N PHE A 106 -0.97 -14.59 -8.34
CA PHE A 106 0.41 -14.68 -8.80
C PHE A 106 1.41 -14.59 -7.66
N ASP A 107 2.51 -15.32 -7.79
CA ASP A 107 3.55 -15.40 -6.77
C ASP A 107 4.67 -14.39 -6.99
N LYS A 108 4.80 -13.84 -8.20
CA LYS A 108 5.87 -12.88 -8.51
C LYS A 108 5.39 -11.76 -9.39
N LEU A 109 5.80 -10.55 -9.02
CA LEU A 109 5.54 -9.34 -9.79
C LEU A 109 6.82 -8.56 -10.01
N LYS A 110 7.09 -8.20 -11.26
CA LYS A 110 8.13 -7.25 -11.63
C LYS A 110 7.47 -5.95 -12.08
N VAL A 111 7.74 -4.89 -11.35
CA VAL A 111 7.23 -3.53 -11.60
C VAL A 111 8.35 -2.69 -12.18
N THR A 112 8.22 -2.30 -13.45
CA THR A 112 9.17 -1.41 -14.11
C THR A 112 8.58 -0.01 -14.19
N PHE A 113 9.13 0.92 -13.41
CA PHE A 113 8.79 2.34 -13.45
C PHE A 113 9.58 3.03 -14.56
N THR A 114 8.89 3.85 -15.36
CA THR A 114 9.48 4.57 -16.51
C THR A 114 9.21 6.06 -16.42
N GLY A 115 10.16 6.86 -16.91
CA GLY A 115 10.10 8.31 -16.77
C GLY A 115 10.16 8.75 -15.31
N VAL A 116 10.96 8.06 -14.49
CA VAL A 116 11.13 8.35 -13.07
C VAL A 116 11.76 9.73 -12.91
N SER A 117 11.05 10.63 -12.24
CA SER A 117 11.52 11.99 -11.92
C SER A 117 12.01 12.11 -10.48
N LYS A 118 11.51 11.25 -9.59
CA LYS A 118 11.89 11.18 -8.17
C LYS A 118 11.78 9.75 -7.68
N CYS A 119 12.76 9.31 -6.89
CA CYS A 119 12.72 8.02 -6.23
C CYS A 119 13.54 8.07 -4.95
N SER A 120 12.93 7.80 -3.80
CA SER A 120 13.61 7.78 -2.50
C SER A 120 13.95 6.39 -1.99
N ILE A 121 13.83 5.33 -2.82
CA ILE A 121 14.15 3.96 -2.38
C ILE A 121 15.65 3.86 -2.00
N PRO A 122 16.00 3.37 -0.81
CA PRO A 122 17.39 3.19 -0.39
C PRO A 122 18.18 2.20 -1.28
N GLU A 123 19.51 2.23 -1.18
CA GLU A 123 20.36 1.16 -1.72
C GLU A 123 20.27 -0.09 -0.83
N ASN A 124 20.27 -1.29 -1.42
CA ASN A 124 20.12 -2.58 -0.71
C ASN A 124 18.80 -2.68 0.10
N PHE A 125 17.68 -2.55 -0.58
CA PHE A 125 16.32 -2.56 0.00
C PHE A 125 15.62 -3.93 -0.11
N GLU A 126 16.39 -4.98 -0.31
CA GLU A 126 15.91 -6.36 -0.41
C GLU A 126 15.45 -6.88 0.96
N GLY A 127 14.39 -7.68 0.98
CA GLY A 127 13.78 -8.23 2.18
C GLY A 127 12.72 -7.35 2.85
N ALA A 128 12.57 -6.10 2.41
CA ALA A 128 11.56 -5.19 2.93
C ALA A 128 10.14 -5.63 2.52
N TRP A 129 9.21 -5.66 3.47
CA TRP A 129 7.80 -5.97 3.26
C TRP A 129 7.01 -4.72 2.94
N TRP A 130 6.15 -4.84 1.94
CA TRP A 130 5.23 -3.80 1.49
C TRP A 130 4.03 -3.74 2.44
N LEU A 131 3.97 -2.70 3.29
CA LEU A 131 2.94 -2.59 4.33
C LEU A 131 1.68 -1.87 3.85
N CYS A 132 1.84 -0.80 3.08
CA CYS A 132 0.72 -0.08 2.46
C CYS A 132 1.21 0.88 1.37
N HIS A 133 0.31 1.31 0.48
CA HIS A 133 0.60 2.31 -0.55
C HIS A 133 -0.56 3.24 -0.85
N GLU A 134 -0.22 4.40 -1.40
CA GLU A 134 -1.16 5.39 -1.93
C GLU A 134 -0.68 5.85 -3.31
N ILE A 135 -1.62 6.10 -4.22
CA ILE A 135 -1.35 6.68 -5.54
C ILE A 135 -2.08 8.00 -5.69
N ASP A 136 -1.37 9.02 -6.16
CA ASP A 136 -1.93 10.33 -6.53
C ASP A 136 -1.51 10.75 -7.95
N LEU A 137 -2.22 11.73 -8.52
CA LEU A 137 -1.86 12.33 -9.80
C LEU A 137 -0.65 13.24 -9.65
N ALA A 138 0.26 13.15 -10.62
CA ALA A 138 1.32 14.14 -10.82
C ALA A 138 1.10 14.89 -12.14
N GLU A 139 1.81 16.01 -12.33
CA GLU A 139 1.72 16.84 -13.54
C GLU A 139 2.02 16.03 -14.82
N ASP A 140 2.94 15.07 -14.74
CA ASP A 140 3.40 14.22 -15.85
C ASP A 140 3.52 12.76 -15.37
N GLY A 141 2.38 12.17 -14.98
CA GLY A 141 2.28 10.79 -14.52
C GLY A 141 1.59 10.63 -13.18
N PHE A 142 2.22 9.91 -12.27
CA PHE A 142 1.68 9.61 -10.94
C PHE A 142 2.77 9.67 -9.86
N GLU A 143 2.32 9.80 -8.63
CA GLU A 143 3.12 9.64 -7.43
C GLU A 143 2.65 8.41 -6.66
N LEU A 144 3.58 7.50 -6.37
CA LEU A 144 3.37 6.34 -5.52
C LEU A 144 4.12 6.57 -4.20
N GLY A 145 3.37 6.59 -3.10
CA GLY A 145 3.91 6.48 -1.75
C GLY A 145 3.75 5.05 -1.25
N VAL A 146 4.81 4.46 -0.70
CA VAL A 146 4.82 3.11 -0.13
C VAL A 146 5.46 3.14 1.24
N LEU A 147 4.82 2.53 2.23
CA LEU A 147 5.42 2.28 3.54
C LEU A 147 5.98 0.86 3.58
N PHE A 148 7.24 0.74 3.98
CA PHE A 148 7.90 -0.55 4.17
C PHE A 148 8.19 -0.82 5.64
N ASP A 149 8.38 -2.09 6.02
CA ASP A 149 8.62 -2.51 7.41
C ASP A 149 10.08 -2.36 7.88
N CYS A 150 11.05 -2.68 7.02
CA CYS A 150 12.46 -2.78 7.37
C CYS A 150 13.36 -2.31 6.20
N PRO A 151 13.95 -1.11 6.30
CA PRO A 151 13.74 -0.12 7.35
C PRO A 151 12.30 0.43 7.32
N PHE A 152 11.78 0.82 8.50
CA PHE A 152 10.42 1.35 8.63
C PHE A 152 10.32 2.77 8.06
N GLU A 153 10.22 2.86 6.73
CA GLU A 153 10.39 4.07 5.92
C GLU A 153 9.30 4.24 4.86
N GLU A 154 8.93 5.49 4.65
CA GLU A 154 8.09 5.91 3.52
C GLU A 154 8.99 6.14 2.30
N VAL A 155 8.73 5.39 1.25
CA VAL A 155 9.36 5.54 -0.06
C VAL A 155 8.39 6.22 -1.01
N MET A 156 8.91 7.17 -1.78
CA MET A 156 8.17 7.89 -2.81
C MET A 156 8.79 7.61 -4.18
N ILE A 157 7.96 7.29 -5.15
CA ILE A 157 8.33 7.15 -6.56
C ILE A 157 7.39 8.03 -7.39
N CYS A 158 7.95 9.03 -8.09
CA CYS A 158 7.23 9.79 -9.11
C CYS A 158 7.67 9.29 -10.47
N ALA A 159 6.72 8.82 -11.28
CA ALA A 159 7.00 8.23 -12.59
C ALA A 159 5.90 8.57 -13.59
N LYS A 160 6.24 8.55 -14.88
CA LYS A 160 5.27 8.74 -15.95
C LYS A 160 4.33 7.55 -16.09
N ASN A 161 4.90 6.34 -15.99
CA ASN A 161 4.15 5.12 -16.21
C ASN A 161 4.84 3.89 -15.59
N VAL A 162 4.12 2.75 -15.53
CA VAL A 162 4.61 1.45 -15.06
C VAL A 162 4.45 0.36 -16.10
N LEU A 163 5.27 -0.68 -16.05
CA LEU A 163 5.00 -1.95 -16.70
C LEU A 163 4.93 -3.02 -15.62
N LEU A 164 3.88 -3.84 -15.68
CA LEU A 164 3.61 -4.92 -14.74
C LEU A 164 3.82 -6.25 -15.45
N GLU A 165 4.80 -7.02 -14.99
CA GLU A 165 5.12 -8.34 -15.51
C GLU A 165 4.87 -9.36 -14.40
N ILE A 166 3.87 -10.24 -14.60
CA ILE A 166 3.48 -11.27 -13.65
C ILE A 166 4.15 -12.60 -14.04
N ASP A 167 4.58 -13.38 -13.04
CA ASP A 167 5.13 -14.73 -13.18
C ASP A 167 4.60 -15.65 -12.07
N ASN A 168 4.49 -16.95 -12.37
CA ASN A 168 3.96 -18.00 -11.47
C ASN A 168 5.05 -19.00 -11.08
#